data_AF-A0A3S5A4N3-F1
#
_entry.id   AF-A0A3S5A4N3-F1
#
_cell.length_a   1.000
_cell.length_b   1.000
_cell.length_c   1.000
_cell.angle_alpha   90.00
_cell.angle_beta   90.00
_cell.angle_gamma   90.00
#
_symmetry.space_group_name_H-M   'P 1'
#
loop_
_entity.id
_entity.type
_entity.pdbx_description
1 polymer ?
#
loop_
_entity_poly.entity_id
_entity_poly.type
_entity_poly.pdbx_seq_one_letter_code
_entity_poly.pdbx_strand_id
1 'polypeptide(L)'
;MLKCFGLLRFESAAHARRWLEIDKVIRQPDFLGSVDIFMLPLKKSDMTNRGYPIIQLISLHITFLDIYVKQYLTKMEEAVKLFGGIPHVVCHQKPWTIRGNQLPGSIIINQWPDFTHFLNYKTSGECRL
;
A
#
# COMPACT_ATOMS: atom_id res chain seq x y z
N MET A 1 6.28 -0.89 21.75
CA MET A 1 4.84 -0.92 21.40
C MET A 1 4.74 -1.39 19.96
N LEU A 2 4.09 -2.54 19.72
CA LEU A 2 3.86 -3.06 18.37
C LEU A 2 2.90 -2.12 17.63
N LYS A 3 3.30 -1.63 16.46
CA LYS A 3 2.41 -0.90 15.55
C LYS A 3 1.80 -1.92 14.61
N CYS A 4 0.48 -2.00 14.58
CA CYS A 4 -0.26 -2.86 13.65
C CYS A 4 -0.76 -2.03 12.48
N PHE A 5 -0.84 -2.65 11.29
CA PHE A 5 -1.45 -2.06 10.11
C PHE A 5 -2.54 -2.98 9.57
N GLY A 6 -3.54 -2.39 8.92
CA GLY A 6 -4.60 -3.12 8.22
C GLY A 6 -4.74 -2.58 6.81
N LEU A 7 -5.09 -3.45 5.86
CA LEU A 7 -5.42 -3.07 4.50
C LEU A 7 -6.87 -3.48 4.22
N LEU A 8 -7.68 -2.51 3.79
CA LEU A 8 -9.05 -2.73 3.34
C LEU A 8 -9.14 -2.40 1.85
N ARG A 9 -9.70 -3.33 1.06
CA ARG A 9 -9.95 -3.14 -0.37
C ARG A 9 -11.43 -2.87 -0.58
N PHE A 10 -11.73 -1.84 -1.36
CA PHE A 10 -13.09 -1.50 -1.76
C PHE A 10 -13.22 -1.58 -3.28
N GLU A 11 -14.41 -1.92 -3.76
CA GLU A 11 -14.71 -2.00 -5.20
C GLU A 11 -14.62 -0.64 -5.89
N SER A 12 -14.87 0.45 -5.15
CA SER A 12 -14.75 1.80 -5.69
C SER A 12 -14.45 2.83 -4.61
N ALA A 13 -13.95 3.99 -5.04
CA ALA A 13 -13.76 5.16 -4.20
C ALA A 13 -15.05 5.56 -3.45
N ALA A 14 -16.20 5.43 -4.12
CA ALA A 14 -17.50 5.76 -3.53
C ALA A 14 -17.92 4.77 -2.43
N HIS A 15 -17.59 3.48 -2.56
CA HIS A 15 -17.81 2.50 -1.48
C HIS A 15 -16.89 2.78 -0.29
N ALA A 16 -15.60 3.06 -0.55
CA ALA A 16 -14.65 3.41 0.51
C ALA A 16 -15.07 4.68 1.28
N ARG A 17 -15.50 5.73 0.56
CA ARG A 17 -16.04 6.95 1.18
C ARG A 17 -17.29 6.68 2.00
N ARG A 18 -18.26 5.94 1.46
CA ARG A 18 -19.46 5.56 2.23
C ARG A 18 -19.10 4.78 3.48
N TRP A 19 -18.20 3.80 3.40
CA TRP A 19 -17.74 3.07 4.58
C TRP A 19 -17.09 3.99 5.63
N LEU A 20 -16.30 4.97 5.18
CA LEU A 20 -15.66 5.95 6.05
C LEU A 20 -16.67 6.95 6.67
N GLU A 21 -17.67 7.37 5.90
CA GLU A 21 -18.68 8.38 6.27
C GLU A 21 -19.87 7.82 7.06
N ILE A 22 -20.14 6.50 7.01
CA ILE A 22 -21.13 5.81 7.86
C ILE A 22 -20.58 5.73 9.31
N ASP A 23 -20.38 6.89 9.91
CA ASP A 23 -19.99 7.09 11.31
C ASP A 23 -21.23 7.35 12.20
N LYS A 24 -22.43 7.49 11.61
CA LYS A 24 -23.66 7.81 12.37
C LYS A 24 -24.63 6.64 12.60
N VAL A 25 -24.56 5.55 11.84
CA VAL A 25 -25.55 4.45 11.91
C VAL A 25 -24.92 3.10 12.26
N ILE A 26 -23.71 2.84 11.77
CA ILE A 26 -22.95 1.65 12.12
C ILE A 26 -21.89 2.13 13.11
N ARG A 27 -21.96 1.71 14.37
CA ARG A 27 -20.85 1.94 15.30
C ARG A 27 -19.59 1.38 14.64
N GLN A 28 -18.68 2.25 14.21
CA GLN A 28 -17.34 1.80 13.88
C GLN A 28 -16.81 1.06 15.11
N PRO A 29 -16.16 -0.11 14.96
CA PRO A 29 -15.63 -0.81 16.11
C PRO A 29 -14.72 0.12 16.92
N ASP A 30 -14.84 0.11 18.26
CA ASP A 30 -14.13 1.02 19.16
C ASP A 30 -12.60 1.05 18.93
N PHE A 31 -12.03 -0.02 18.35
CA PHE A 31 -10.61 -0.11 18.01
C PHE A 31 -10.15 0.85 16.90
N LEU A 32 -11.06 1.43 16.11
CA LEU A 32 -10.73 2.43 15.08
C LEU A 32 -10.61 3.86 15.64
N GLY A 33 -10.94 4.09 16.91
CA GLY A 33 -10.86 5.42 17.53
C GLY A 33 -9.44 5.98 17.69
N SER A 34 -8.41 5.14 17.56
CA SER A 34 -6.99 5.50 17.74
C SER A 34 -6.10 5.14 16.55
N VAL A 35 -6.65 4.94 15.35
CA VAL A 35 -5.88 4.56 14.16
C VAL A 35 -5.87 5.67 13.11
N ASP A 36 -4.72 5.87 12.48
CA ASP A 36 -4.64 6.70 11.28
C ASP A 36 -5.21 5.90 10.08
N ILE A 37 -6.22 6.44 9.40
CA ILE A 37 -6.85 5.84 8.21
C ILE A 37 -6.48 6.65 6.97
N PHE A 38 -5.92 5.95 5.98
CA PHE A 38 -5.55 6.51 4.69
C PHE A 38 -6.32 5.82 3.56
N MET A 39 -7.09 6.60 2.79
CA MET A 39 -7.74 6.11 1.58
C MET A 39 -6.86 6.40 0.36
N LEU A 40 -6.48 5.36 -0.38
CA LEU A 40 -5.51 5.43 -1.49
C LEU A 40 -6.13 4.91 -2.80
N PRO A 41 -5.91 5.58 -3.94
CA PRO A 41 -6.29 5.05 -5.25
C PRO A 41 -5.37 3.92 -5.71
N LEU A 42 -5.93 2.77 -6.08
CA LEU A 42 -5.20 1.71 -6.78
C LEU A 42 -5.08 2.09 -8.26
N LYS A 43 -3.86 2.11 -8.82
CA LYS A 43 -3.60 2.65 -10.17
C LYS A 43 -3.18 1.64 -11.23
N LYS A 44 -2.80 0.40 -10.90
CA LYS A 44 -2.10 -0.47 -11.87
C LYS A 44 -2.65 -1.88 -12.07
N SER A 45 -3.29 -2.51 -11.08
CA SER A 45 -3.79 -3.88 -11.23
C SER A 45 -4.75 -4.25 -10.09
N ASP A 46 -5.75 -5.08 -10.42
CA ASP A 46 -6.60 -5.70 -9.40
C ASP A 46 -5.73 -6.59 -8.51
N MET A 47 -5.71 -6.27 -7.22
CA MET A 47 -5.15 -7.19 -6.21
C MET A 47 -5.91 -8.51 -6.27
N THR A 48 -5.17 -9.61 -6.44
CA THR A 48 -5.75 -10.96 -6.47
C THR A 48 -5.51 -11.65 -5.14
N ASN A 49 -6.57 -12.25 -4.60
CA ASN A 49 -6.46 -13.13 -3.43
C ASN A 49 -6.04 -14.56 -3.83
N ARG A 50 -5.99 -14.87 -5.14
CA ARG A 50 -5.63 -16.19 -5.66
C ARG A 50 -4.17 -16.20 -6.08
N GLY A 51 -3.39 -17.03 -5.39
CA GLY A 51 -1.98 -17.27 -5.72
C GLY A 51 -1.00 -16.22 -5.20
N TYR A 52 -1.45 -15.15 -4.53
CA TYR A 52 -0.59 -14.09 -3.99
C TYR A 52 -0.97 -13.65 -2.55
N PRO A 53 -0.83 -14.56 -1.55
CA PRO A 53 -1.30 -14.34 -0.19
C PRO A 53 -0.45 -13.34 0.62
N ILE A 54 0.78 -13.05 0.20
CA ILE A 54 1.70 -12.19 0.97
C ILE A 54 1.61 -10.77 0.45
N ILE A 55 1.37 -9.82 1.37
CA ILE A 55 1.31 -8.39 1.07
C ILE A 55 2.51 -7.71 1.72
N GLN A 56 3.27 -6.99 0.90
CA GLN A 56 4.32 -6.09 1.36
C GLN A 56 3.82 -4.65 1.24
N LEU A 57 3.85 -3.92 2.36
CA LEU A 57 3.59 -2.49 2.41
C LEU A 57 4.89 -1.75 2.70
N ILE A 58 5.14 -0.67 1.96
CA ILE A 58 6.28 0.22 2.17
C ILE A 58 5.76 1.65 2.24
N SER A 59 6.15 2.38 3.28
CA SER A 59 5.90 3.82 3.41
C SER A 59 7.23 4.56 3.34
N LEU A 60 7.31 5.56 2.46
CA LEU A 60 8.53 6.34 2.20
C LEU A 60 8.22 7.83 2.25
N HIS A 61 8.98 8.61 3.00
CA HIS A 61 8.98 10.06 2.88
C HIS A 61 9.90 10.48 1.74
N ILE A 62 9.34 11.17 0.74
CA ILE A 62 10.03 11.47 -0.50
C ILE A 62 10.43 12.95 -0.54
N THR A 63 11.73 13.20 -0.66
CA THR A 63 12.28 14.56 -0.85
C THR A 63 12.40 14.93 -2.32
N PHE A 64 12.82 13.99 -3.18
CA PHE A 64 13.09 14.21 -4.60
C PHE A 64 12.09 13.45 -5.47
N LEU A 65 10.92 14.05 -5.72
CA LEU A 65 9.80 13.39 -6.40
C LEU A 65 10.16 12.89 -7.81
N ASP A 66 10.90 13.67 -8.60
CA ASP A 66 11.24 13.31 -9.98
C ASP A 66 12.14 12.07 -10.06
N ILE A 67 13.15 11.98 -9.19
CA ILE A 67 14.05 10.82 -9.11
C ILE A 67 13.27 9.59 -8.66
N TYR A 68 12.42 9.78 -7.64
CA TYR A 68 11.57 8.71 -7.12
C TYR A 68 10.62 8.14 -8.18
N VAL A 69 9.91 9.01 -8.91
CA VAL A 69 8.97 8.59 -9.96
C VAL A 69 9.69 7.97 -11.16
N LYS A 70 10.71 8.63 -11.70
CA LYS A 70 11.32 8.24 -12.98
C LYS A 70 12.29 7.08 -12.86
N GLN A 71 12.96 6.94 -11.71
CA GLN A 71 14.03 5.96 -11.54
C GLN A 71 13.67 4.90 -10.52
N TYR A 72 13.43 5.29 -9.26
CA TYR A 72 13.26 4.32 -8.17
C TYR A 72 12.08 3.38 -8.44
N LEU A 73 10.91 3.94 -8.79
CA LEU A 73 9.72 3.12 -8.96
C LEU A 73 9.75 2.24 -10.18
N THR A 74 10.26 2.75 -11.30
CA THR A 74 10.43 1.95 -12.51
C THR A 74 11.28 0.73 -12.20
N LYS A 75 12.46 0.92 -11.59
CA LYS A 75 13.36 -0.17 -11.25
C LYS A 75 12.77 -1.12 -10.19
N MET A 76 12.07 -0.59 -9.19
CA MET A 76 11.40 -1.39 -8.18
C MET A 76 10.31 -2.28 -8.80
N GLU A 77 9.50 -1.74 -9.70
CA GLU A 77 8.45 -2.51 -10.39
C GLU A 77 9.03 -3.62 -11.27
N GLU A 78 10.13 -3.33 -11.97
CA GLU A 78 10.88 -4.31 -12.76
C GLU A 78 11.43 -5.43 -11.88
N ALA A 79 12.08 -5.08 -10.77
CA ALA A 79 12.61 -6.04 -9.82
C ALA A 79 11.50 -6.91 -9.20
N VAL A 80 10.40 -6.31 -8.72
CA VAL A 80 9.28 -7.08 -8.14
C VAL A 80 8.74 -8.09 -9.14
N LYS A 81 8.55 -7.70 -10.40
CA LYS A 81 8.09 -8.61 -11.47
C LYS A 81 9.12 -9.71 -11.76
N LEU A 82 10.41 -9.38 -11.79
CA LEU A 82 11.50 -10.35 -12.02
C LEU A 82 11.47 -11.49 -11.00
N PHE A 83 11.15 -11.19 -9.74
CA PHE A 83 11.03 -12.18 -8.67
C PHE A 83 9.60 -12.75 -8.52
N GLY A 84 8.74 -12.58 -9.53
CA GLY A 84 7.40 -13.17 -9.57
C GLY A 84 6.36 -12.47 -8.69
N GLY A 85 6.66 -11.28 -8.17
CA GLY A 85 5.69 -10.45 -7.45
C GLY A 85 4.86 -9.56 -8.38
N ILE A 86 3.77 -9.00 -7.85
CA ILE A 86 2.94 -8.02 -8.55
C ILE A 86 3.01 -6.67 -7.84
N PRO A 87 3.52 -5.61 -8.49
CA PRO A 87 3.45 -4.26 -7.95
C PRO A 87 2.04 -3.67 -8.21
N HIS A 88 1.33 -3.25 -7.17
CA HIS A 88 -0.07 -2.80 -7.28
C HIS A 88 -0.24 -1.29 -7.15
N VAL A 89 0.43 -0.66 -6.18
CA VAL A 89 0.12 0.72 -5.81
C VAL A 89 1.40 1.48 -5.64
N VAL A 90 1.42 2.68 -6.21
CA VAL A 90 2.29 3.74 -5.74
C VAL A 90 1.50 5.03 -5.62
N CYS A 91 1.25 5.48 -4.39
CA CYS A 91 0.65 6.78 -4.12
C CYS A 91 1.77 7.79 -3.85
N HIS A 92 1.84 8.90 -4.59
CA HIS A 92 2.90 9.91 -4.42
C HIS A 92 2.47 11.17 -3.70
N GLN A 93 1.18 11.53 -3.75
CA GLN A 93 0.70 12.78 -3.20
C GLN A 93 -0.73 12.65 -2.71
N LYS A 94 -0.92 13.17 -1.49
CA LYS A 94 -2.13 13.33 -0.67
C LYS A 94 -3.14 12.16 -0.74
N PRO A 95 -3.29 11.38 0.36
CA PRO A 95 -4.43 10.49 0.52
C PRO A 95 -5.73 11.22 0.18
N TRP A 96 -6.66 10.52 -0.46
CA TRP A 96 -7.96 11.12 -0.80
C TRP A 96 -8.75 11.54 0.43
N THR A 97 -8.52 10.84 1.55
CA THR A 97 -9.02 11.21 2.88
C THR A 97 -8.00 10.77 3.93
N ILE A 98 -7.83 11.61 4.96
CA ILE A 98 -7.02 11.33 6.15
C ILE A 98 -7.95 11.45 7.36
N ARG A 99 -8.07 10.36 8.13
CA ARG A 99 -8.50 10.45 9.54
C ARG A 99 -7.29 10.09 10.37
N GLY A 100 -6.53 11.10 10.80
CA GLY A 100 -5.23 10.88 11.42
C GLY A 100 -4.35 12.12 11.41
N ASN A 101 -3.24 12.07 12.15
CA ASN A 101 -2.35 13.22 12.36
C ASN A 101 -1.08 13.20 11.48
N GLN A 102 -0.82 12.09 10.78
CA GLN A 102 0.41 11.93 9.99
C GLN A 102 0.13 11.86 8.48
N LEU A 103 0.99 12.49 7.69
CA LEU A 103 1.01 12.26 6.24
C LEU A 103 1.76 10.94 5.97
N PRO A 104 1.18 9.98 5.25
CA PRO A 104 1.76 8.64 5.10
C PRO A 104 2.94 8.58 4.12
N GLY A 105 3.38 9.74 3.61
CA GLY A 105 4.35 9.81 2.53
C GLY A 105 3.85 9.11 1.27
N SER A 106 4.77 8.48 0.55
CA SER A 106 4.44 7.58 -0.53
C SER A 106 4.23 6.16 -0.03
N ILE A 107 3.17 5.51 -0.51
CA ILE A 107 2.84 4.12 -0.16
C ILE A 107 3.00 3.23 -1.38
N ILE A 108 3.79 2.16 -1.22
CA ILE A 108 3.96 1.08 -2.18
C ILE A 108 3.30 -0.19 -1.64
N ILE A 109 2.55 -0.89 -2.49
CA ILE A 109 1.96 -2.20 -2.18
C ILE A 109 2.38 -3.21 -3.23
N ASN A 110 3.03 -4.29 -2.79
CA ASN A 110 3.38 -5.44 -3.61
C ASN A 110 2.71 -6.71 -3.09
N GLN A 111 2.31 -7.60 -3.99
CA GLN A 111 1.85 -8.94 -3.65
C GLN A 111 2.86 -10.00 -4.07
N TRP A 112 3.02 -11.03 -3.24
CA TRP A 112 3.97 -12.12 -3.46
C TRP A 112 3.26 -13.48 -3.39
N PRO A 113 3.66 -14.45 -4.23
CA PRO A 113 3.05 -15.77 -4.26
C PRO A 113 3.34 -16.61 -3.01
N ASP A 114 4.54 -16.47 -2.45
CA ASP A 114 4.96 -17.12 -1.22
C ASP A 114 6.18 -16.41 -0.62
N PHE A 115 6.59 -16.88 0.57
CA PHE A 115 7.69 -16.28 1.32
C PHE A 115 9.03 -16.48 0.63
N THR A 116 9.20 -17.53 -0.19
CA THR A 116 10.43 -17.82 -0.91
C THR A 116 10.69 -16.75 -1.97
N HIS A 117 9.68 -16.40 -2.77
CA HIS A 117 9.80 -15.34 -3.78
C HIS A 117 10.08 -13.98 -3.13
N PHE A 118 9.36 -13.66 -2.05
CA PHE A 118 9.60 -12.44 -1.28
C PHE A 118 11.03 -12.40 -0.71
N LEU A 119 11.51 -13.50 -0.13
CA LEU A 119 12.84 -13.56 0.46
C LEU A 119 13.94 -13.43 -0.58
N ASN A 120 13.81 -14.10 -1.73
CA ASN A 120 14.74 -13.98 -2.85
C ASN A 120 14.84 -12.53 -3.35
N TYR A 121 13.71 -11.84 -3.48
CA TYR A 121 13.71 -10.41 -3.78
C TYR A 121 14.41 -9.57 -2.70
N LYS A 122 14.18 -9.89 -1.42
CA LYS A 122 14.79 -9.16 -0.30
C LYS A 122 16.29 -9.38 -0.16
N THR A 123 16.81 -10.52 -0.59
CA THR A 123 18.24 -10.86 -0.47
C THR A 123 19.04 -10.58 -1.74
N SER A 124 18.38 -10.35 -2.89
CA SER A 124 19.05 -10.14 -4.18
C SER A 124 19.78 -8.80 -4.32
N GLY A 125 19.61 -7.87 -3.39
CA GLY A 125 20.19 -6.53 -3.48
C GLY A 125 19.40 -5.57 -4.37
N GLU A 126 18.55 -6.07 -5.27
CA GLU A 126 17.62 -5.30 -6.11
C GLU A 126 16.60 -4.50 -5.27
N CYS A 127 16.36 -4.93 -4.02
CA CYS A 127 15.49 -4.21 -3.09
C CYS A 127 16.18 -3.02 -2.38
N ARG A 128 17.49 -2.78 -2.59
CA ARG A 128 18.29 -1.72 -1.93
C ARG A 128 18.46 -0.45 -2.79
N LEU A 129 17.74 -0.37 -3.91
CA LEU A 129 17.66 0.81 -4.75
C LEU A 129 17.21 2.06 -3.98
#